data_AF-A0A0M9ZK02-F1
#
_entry.id   AF-A0A0M9ZK02-F1
#
_cell.length_a   1.000
_cell.length_b   1.000
_cell.length_c   1.000
_cell.angle_alpha   90.00
_cell.angle_beta   90.00
_cell.angle_gamma   90.00
#
_symmetry.space_group_name_H-M   'P 1'
#
loop_
_entity.id
_entity.type
_entity.pdbx_description
1 polymer ?
#
loop_
_entity_poly.entity_id
_entity_poly.type
_entity_poly.pdbx_seq_one_letter_code
_entity_poly.pdbx_strand_id
1 'polypeptide(L)'
;MPLLFIGIDPNTGDHESPTVWVHQEKQELVFQGWKPDAELEAECATFEVSGHAQGIPDHEAVIRIPARMVPMIREACDAVERAAVIH
;
A
#
# COMPACT_ATOMS: atom_id res chain seq x y z
N MET A 1 -5.24 -8.18 18.20
CA MET A 1 -4.65 -6.92 17.68
C MET A 1 -4.26 -7.20 16.24
N PRO A 2 -5.04 -6.78 15.24
CA PRO A 2 -4.93 -7.35 13.91
C PRO A 2 -3.82 -6.75 13.04
N LEU A 3 -3.33 -5.54 13.35
CA LEU A 3 -2.28 -4.87 12.58
C LEU A 3 -0.89 -5.18 13.10
N LEU A 4 -0.07 -5.84 12.27
CA LEU A 4 1.36 -6.03 12.46
C LEU A 4 2.12 -4.90 11.78
N PHE A 5 2.89 -4.13 12.54
CA PHE A 5 3.81 -3.14 11.96
C PHE A 5 4.99 -3.85 11.30
N ILE A 6 5.33 -3.42 10.09
CA ILE A 6 6.46 -3.97 9.33
C ILE A 6 7.59 -2.95 9.20
N GLY A 7 7.26 -1.71 8.85
CA GLY A 7 8.29 -0.69 8.70
C GLY A 7 7.76 0.68 8.33
N ILE A 8 8.63 1.66 8.53
CA ILE A 8 8.47 3.07 8.19
C ILE A 8 9.66 3.49 7.34
N ASP A 9 9.46 4.51 6.53
CA ASP A 9 10.51 5.09 5.70
C ASP A 9 11.71 5.53 6.57
N PRO A 10 12.94 5.07 6.25
CA PRO A 10 14.13 5.38 7.05
C PRO A 10 14.63 6.82 6.89
N ASN A 11 14.19 7.54 5.85
CA ASN A 11 14.61 8.92 5.57
C ASN A 11 13.65 9.97 6.13
N THR A 12 12.89 9.63 7.16
CA THR A 12 11.82 10.46 7.68
C THR A 12 12.37 11.59 8.55
N GLY A 13 12.23 12.83 8.06
CA GLY A 13 12.15 14.02 8.92
C GLY A 13 10.71 14.17 9.43
N ASP A 14 10.50 15.03 10.42
CA ASP A 14 9.28 15.17 11.26
C ASP A 14 7.91 15.31 10.56
N HIS A 15 7.84 15.31 9.21
CA HIS A 15 6.63 15.64 8.45
C HIS A 15 6.18 14.60 7.42
N GLU A 16 6.99 13.58 7.14
CA GLU A 16 6.63 12.53 6.19
C GLU A 16 6.95 11.17 6.80
N SER A 17 6.04 10.22 6.71
CA SER A 17 6.21 8.89 7.32
C SER A 17 5.47 7.80 6.54
N PRO A 18 5.84 7.52 5.27
CA PRO A 18 5.34 6.35 4.57
C PRO A 18 5.57 5.09 5.42
N THR A 19 4.52 4.31 5.63
CA THR A 19 4.50 3.22 6.60
C THR A 19 3.72 2.03 6.05
N VAL A 20 4.15 0.82 6.42
CA VAL A 20 3.50 -0.43 6.01
C VAL A 20 3.20 -1.31 7.22
N TRP A 21 1.99 -1.86 7.21
CA TRP A 21 1.48 -2.86 8.16
C TRP A 21 0.85 -4.04 7.41
N VAL A 22 0.62 -5.13 8.14
CA VAL A 22 -0.18 -6.28 7.70
C VAL A 22 -1.39 -6.43 8.61
N HIS A 23 -2.59 -6.49 8.04
CA HIS A 23 -3.80 -6.87 8.76
C HIS A 23 -3.97 -8.39 8.71
N GLN A 24 -3.42 -9.10 9.70
CA GLN A 24 -3.29 -10.56 9.67
C GLN A 24 -4.64 -11.28 9.54
N GLU A 25 -5.69 -10.82 10.23
CA GLU A 25 -7.02 -11.47 10.17
C GLU A 25 -7.72 -11.30 8.81
N LYS A 26 -7.44 -10.20 8.11
CA LYS A 26 -8.05 -9.88 6.81
C LYS A 26 -7.17 -10.27 5.63
N GLN A 27 -5.92 -10.67 5.91
CA GLN A 27 -4.91 -10.96 4.89
C GLN A 27 -4.67 -9.77 3.95
N GLU A 28 -4.60 -8.56 4.52
CA GLU A 28 -4.42 -7.31 3.77
C GLU A 28 -3.06 -6.66 4.07
N LEU A 29 -2.43 -6.08 3.05
CA LEU A 29 -1.35 -5.11 3.21
C LEU A 29 -1.96 -3.72 3.40
N VAL A 30 -1.49 -2.98 4.41
CA VAL A 30 -1.98 -1.64 4.72
C VAL A 30 -0.85 -0.65 4.58
N PHE A 31 -1.08 0.41 3.82
CA PHE A 31 -0.07 1.42 3.49
C PHE A 31 -0.51 2.82 3.89
N GLN A 32 0.42 3.56 4.47
CA GLN A 32 0.40 5.02 4.53
C GLN A 32 1.44 5.55 3.55
N GLY A 33 1.06 6.50 2.71
CA GLY A 33 1.93 7.09 1.69
C GLY A 33 1.57 8.53 1.37
N TRP A 34 2.17 9.07 0.31
CA TRP A 34 1.82 10.39 -0.19
C TRP A 34 0.65 10.33 -1.16
N LYS A 35 -0.12 11.41 -1.21
CA LYS A 35 -1.16 11.57 -2.24
C LYS A 35 -0.52 11.81 -3.61
N PRO A 36 -1.12 11.30 -4.70
CA PRO A 36 -0.74 11.70 -6.05
C PRO A 36 -1.05 13.18 -6.28
N ASP A 37 -0.43 13.76 -7.29
CA ASP A 37 -0.97 14.97 -7.91
C ASP A 37 -2.08 14.60 -8.91
N ALA A 38 -2.79 15.61 -9.41
CA ALA A 38 -3.93 15.40 -10.31
C ALA A 38 -3.53 14.76 -11.64
N GLU A 39 -2.30 14.97 -12.10
CA GLU A 39 -1.80 14.39 -13.35
C GLU A 39 -1.59 12.88 -13.19
N LEU A 40 -0.88 12.48 -12.13
CA LEU A 40 -0.64 11.07 -11.83
C LEU A 40 -1.94 10.33 -11.50
N GLU A 41 -2.86 10.95 -10.76
CA GLU A 41 -4.16 10.34 -10.45
C GLU A 41 -4.99 10.13 -11.72
N ALA A 42 -5.01 11.11 -12.62
CA ALA A 42 -5.68 10.99 -13.92
C ALA A 42 -5.04 9.90 -14.79
N GLU A 43 -3.71 9.80 -14.83
CA GLU A 43 -2.99 8.73 -15.54
C GLU A 43 -3.41 7.35 -15.01
N CYS A 44 -3.40 7.14 -13.69
CA CYS A 44 -3.86 5.90 -13.08
C CYS A 44 -5.33 5.60 -13.43
N ALA A 45 -6.19 6.61 -13.44
CA ALA A 45 -7.61 6.47 -13.79
C ALA A 45 -7.84 6.07 -15.27
N THR A 46 -6.85 6.24 -16.15
CA THR A 46 -6.94 5.77 -17.55
C THR A 46 -6.70 4.27 -17.72
N PHE A 47 -6.26 3.56 -16.67
CA PHE A 47 -5.97 2.14 -16.78
C PHE A 47 -7.25 1.32 -17.00
N GLU A 48 -7.33 0.66 -18.16
CA GLU A 48 -8.45 -0.20 -18.53
C GLU A 48 -8.01 -1.67 -18.61
N VAL A 49 -8.77 -2.54 -17.95
CA VAL A 49 -8.65 -4.00 -18.06
C VAL A 49 -10.00 -4.55 -18.49
N SER A 50 -10.00 -5.48 -19.45
CA SER A 50 -11.23 -6.15 -19.92
C SER A 50 -12.06 -6.65 -18.73
N GLY A 51 -13.31 -6.18 -18.66
CA GLY A 51 -14.25 -6.55 -17.60
C GLY A 51 -14.33 -5.55 -16.43
N HIS A 52 -13.58 -4.45 -16.46
CA HIS A 52 -13.61 -3.41 -15.43
C HIS A 52 -13.99 -2.04 -16.02
N ALA A 53 -14.67 -1.21 -15.21
CA ALA A 53 -14.99 0.16 -15.58
C ALA A 53 -13.71 1.02 -15.55
N GLN A 54 -13.65 2.02 -16.43
CA GLN A 54 -12.59 3.03 -16.43
C GLN A 54 -12.73 3.95 -15.21
N GLY A 55 -11.60 4.39 -14.64
CA GLY A 55 -11.55 5.30 -13.49
C GLY A 55 -11.22 4.63 -12.17
N ILE A 56 -11.03 5.45 -11.13
CA ILE A 56 -10.79 5.00 -9.75
C ILE A 56 -12.12 5.13 -8.98
N PRO A 57 -12.68 4.03 -8.44
CA PRO A 57 -13.89 4.07 -7.62
C PRO A 57 -13.73 4.94 -6.36
N ASP A 58 -14.83 5.52 -5.86
CA ASP A 58 -14.84 6.40 -4.67
C ASP A 58 -14.25 5.79 -3.38
N HIS A 59 -14.19 4.45 -3.30
CA HIS A 59 -13.66 3.72 -2.15
C HIS A 59 -12.22 3.21 -2.37
N GLU A 60 -11.61 3.51 -3.51
CA GLU A 60 -10.22 3.21 -3.84
C GLU A 60 -9.40 4.51 -3.86
N ALA A 61 -8.08 4.38 -3.69
CA ALA A 61 -7.18 5.52 -3.71
C ALA A 61 -5.83 5.13 -4.31
N VAL A 62 -5.28 6.02 -5.12
CA VAL A 62 -3.87 5.95 -5.52
C VAL A 62 -3.02 6.48 -4.37
N ILE A 63 -1.99 5.72 -3.99
CA ILE A 63 -1.03 6.09 -2.94
C ILE A 63 0.38 5.96 -3.48
N ARG A 64 1.21 6.97 -3.22
CA ARG A 64 2.62 6.96 -3.59
C ARG A 64 3.45 6.45 -2.42
N ILE A 65 4.25 5.43 -2.68
CA ILE A 65 5.19 4.85 -1.73
C ILE A 65 6.61 5.00 -2.31
N PRO A 66 7.57 5.59 -1.57
CA PRO A 66 8.90 5.79 -2.11
C PRO A 66 9.63 4.44 -2.30
N ALA A 67 10.42 4.33 -3.37
CA ALA A 67 11.12 3.09 -3.72
C ALA A 67 12.04 2.54 -2.62
N ARG A 68 12.53 3.38 -1.72
CA ARG A 68 13.33 2.95 -0.55
C ARG A 68 12.56 2.10 0.46
N MET A 69 11.23 2.12 0.42
CA MET A 69 10.37 1.25 1.23
C MET A 69 10.30 -0.19 0.69
N VAL A 70 10.78 -0.46 -0.52
CA VAL A 70 10.67 -1.79 -1.16
C VAL A 70 11.12 -2.95 -0.26
N PRO A 71 12.21 -2.87 0.53
CA PRO A 71 12.57 -3.95 1.45
C PRO A 71 11.49 -4.22 2.50
N MET A 72 10.88 -3.18 3.09
CA MET A 72 9.79 -3.31 4.05
C MET A 72 8.52 -3.87 3.41
N ILE A 73 8.22 -3.47 2.16
CA ILE A 73 7.07 -4.00 1.42
C ILE A 73 7.24 -5.51 1.17
N ARG A 74 8.44 -5.96 0.82
CA ARG A 74 8.73 -7.39 0.65
C ARG A 74 8.51 -8.18 1.94
N GLU A 75 9.02 -7.68 3.07
CA GLU A 75 8.75 -8.30 4.37
C GLU A 75 7.25 -8.32 4.70
N ALA A 76 6.49 -7.28 4.31
CA ALA A 76 5.06 -7.25 4.51
C ALA A 76 4.35 -8.33 3.68
N CYS A 77 4.77 -8.55 2.43
CA CYS A 77 4.31 -9.65 1.59
C CYS A 77 4.60 -11.01 2.27
N ASP A 78 5.85 -11.23 2.69
CA ASP A 78 6.23 -12.48 3.35
C ASP A 78 5.43 -12.70 4.65
N ALA A 79 5.17 -11.63 5.40
CA ALA A 79 4.41 -11.68 6.64
C ALA A 79 2.92 -11.99 6.42
N VAL A 80 2.28 -11.43 5.40
CA VAL A 80 0.88 -11.75 5.08
C VAL A 80 0.76 -13.20 4.59
N GLU A 81 1.68 -13.66 3.74
CA GLU A 81 1.69 -15.04 3.26
C GLU A 81 1.89 -16.05 4.39
N ARG A 82 2.80 -15.78 5.34
CA ARG A 82 2.98 -16.65 6.52
C ARG A 82 1.71 -16.73 7.36
N ALA A 83 0.97 -15.63 7.50
CA ALA A 83 -0.29 -15.62 8.25
C ALA A 83 -1.37 -16.47 7.56
N ALA A 84 -1.40 -16.52 6.22
CA ALA A 84 -2.33 -17.34 5.46
C ALA A 84 -2.15 -18.86 5.69
N VAL A 85 -0.93 -19.30 5.99
CA VAL A 85 -0.58 -20.73 6.15
C VAL A 85 -0.91 -21.26 7.55
N ILE A 86 -1.16 -20.39 8.53
CA ILE A 86 -1.37 -20.75 9.95
C ILE A 86 -2.87 -20.92 10.29
N HIS A 87 -3.77 -20.85 9.30
CA HIS A 87 -5.22 -21.09 9.44
C HIS A 87 -5.65 -22.34 8.67
#